data_AF-A0A8T5N393-F1
#
_entry.id   AF-A0A8T5N393-F1
#
_cell.length_a   1.000
_cell.length_b   1.000
_cell.length_c   1.000
_cell.angle_alpha   90.00
_cell.angle_beta   90.00
_cell.angle_gamma   90.00
#
_symmetry.space_group_name_H-M   'P 1'
#
loop_
_entity.id
_entity.type
_entity.pdbx_description
1 polymer ?
#
loop_
_entity_poly.entity_id
_entity_poly.type
_entity_poly.pdbx_seq_one_letter_code
_entity_poly.pdbx_strand_id
1 'polypeptide(L)'
;MSVTENIGNILIVLIAIASVILIILIALEKNLYQKIVIRKNRRNAFYIKEIKKINKKDPKIALNKIDNIAKNFFKEAFKIGKSKDYTEIKGYFNQKNNIDASVLCDMMIKILYSGKEPDAKDNQKLIIQLIKIIVNNPIMTKEEKMLQENKNKKTIKDLLQNIWVSHIRKKEFNNKKNEGENN
;
A
#
# COMPACT_ATOMS: atom_id res chain seq x y z
N MET A 1 -42.90 4.56 -42.22
CA MET A 1 -41.85 4.84 -41.21
C MET A 1 -41.58 3.56 -40.47
N SER A 2 -40.38 3.05 -40.67
CA SER A 2 -40.03 1.63 -40.55
C SER A 2 -39.58 1.28 -39.14
N VAL A 3 -39.98 0.10 -38.66
CA VAL A 3 -39.64 -0.48 -37.35
C VAL A 3 -38.13 -0.42 -37.05
N THR A 4 -37.28 -0.37 -38.07
CA THR A 4 -35.82 -0.20 -38.02
C THR A 4 -35.36 1.14 -37.42
N GLU A 5 -36.08 2.24 -37.67
CA GLU A 5 -35.77 3.57 -37.12
C GLU A 5 -36.00 3.59 -35.60
N ASN A 6 -37.05 2.92 -35.15
CA ASN A 6 -37.38 2.79 -33.73
C ASN A 6 -36.34 1.93 -32.99
N ILE A 7 -35.85 0.84 -33.60
CA ILE A 7 -34.81 -0.01 -33.02
C ILE A 7 -33.48 0.75 -32.87
N GLY A 8 -33.11 1.56 -33.88
CA GLY A 8 -31.92 2.40 -33.82
C GLY A 8 -31.97 3.41 -32.66
N ASN A 9 -33.11 4.07 -32.48
CA ASN A 9 -33.32 5.02 -31.39
C ASN A 9 -33.26 4.34 -30.01
N ILE A 10 -33.84 3.14 -29.85
CA ILE A 10 -33.78 2.37 -28.60
C ILE A 10 -32.32 2.02 -28.24
N LEU A 11 -31.52 1.62 -29.22
CA LEU A 11 -30.10 1.30 -29.04
C LEU A 11 -29.29 2.52 -28.58
N ILE A 12 -29.52 3.68 -29.18
CA ILE A 12 -28.86 4.94 -28.79
C ILE A 12 -29.19 5.32 -27.35
N VAL A 13 -30.47 5.19 -26.95
CA VAL A 13 -30.91 5.46 -25.56
C VAL A 13 -30.24 4.51 -24.57
N LEU A 14 -30.13 3.21 -24.88
CA LEU A 14 -29.43 2.24 -24.04
C LEU A 14 -27.95 2.58 -23.84
N ILE A 15 -27.26 2.98 -24.92
CA ILE A 15 -25.85 3.39 -24.87
C ILE A 15 -25.68 4.66 -24.03
N ALA A 16 -26.59 5.63 -24.17
CA ALA A 16 -26.60 6.85 -23.38
C ALA A 16 -26.76 6.55 -21.86
N ILE A 17 -27.68 5.65 -21.51
CA ILE A 17 -27.89 5.25 -20.11
C ILE A 17 -26.63 4.55 -19.56
N ALA A 18 -26.06 3.61 -20.32
CA ALA A 18 -24.85 2.90 -19.90
C ALA A 18 -23.65 3.85 -19.70
N SER A 19 -23.50 4.85 -20.56
CA SER A 19 -22.43 5.84 -20.44
C SER A 19 -22.61 6.77 -19.23
N VAL A 20 -23.83 7.20 -18.92
CA VAL A 20 -24.14 7.96 -17.69
C VAL A 20 -23.78 7.15 -16.44
N ILE A 21 -24.15 5.87 -16.38
CA ILE A 21 -23.81 4.99 -15.24
C ILE A 21 -22.28 4.86 -15.08
N LEU A 22 -21.55 4.69 -16.18
CA LEU A 22 -20.08 4.63 -16.17
C LEU A 22 -19.45 5.91 -15.60
N ILE A 23 -19.94 7.07 -16.00
CA ILE A 23 -19.45 8.37 -15.51
C ILE A 23 -19.67 8.48 -13.99
N ILE A 24 -20.86 8.10 -13.51
CA ILE A 24 -21.19 8.12 -12.08
C ILE A 24 -20.26 7.19 -11.30
N LEU A 25 -20.00 5.98 -11.80
CA LEU A 25 -19.10 5.02 -11.16
C LEU A 25 -17.66 5.56 -11.07
N ILE A 26 -17.15 6.18 -12.14
CA ILE A 26 -15.81 6.79 -12.15
C ILE A 26 -15.72 7.95 -11.14
N ALA A 27 -16.77 8.77 -11.04
CA ALA A 27 -16.82 9.88 -10.09
C ALA A 27 -16.81 9.38 -8.63
N LEU A 28 -17.59 8.34 -8.33
CA LEU A 28 -17.61 7.70 -7.01
C LEU A 28 -16.25 7.06 -6.67
N GLU A 29 -15.61 6.38 -7.62
CA GLU A 29 -14.28 5.78 -7.43
C GLU A 29 -13.24 6.86 -7.10
N LYS A 30 -13.23 8.00 -7.81
CA LYS A 30 -12.32 9.12 -7.52
C LYS A 30 -12.54 9.69 -6.12
N ASN A 31 -13.79 9.90 -5.71
CA ASN A 31 -14.11 10.48 -4.40
C ASN A 31 -13.70 9.52 -3.25
N LEU A 32 -13.95 8.22 -3.42
CA LEU A 32 -13.51 7.19 -2.48
C LEU A 32 -11.98 7.07 -2.42
N TYR A 33 -11.30 7.12 -3.57
CA TYR A 33 -9.83 7.07 -3.63
C TYR A 33 -9.19 8.26 -2.91
N GLN A 34 -9.71 9.47 -3.11
CA GLN A 34 -9.23 10.65 -2.39
C GLN A 34 -9.44 10.53 -0.88
N LYS A 35 -10.60 10.04 -0.42
CA LYS A 35 -10.87 9.82 1.02
C LYS A 35 -9.90 8.80 1.63
N ILE A 36 -9.54 7.74 0.89
CA ILE A 36 -8.57 6.72 1.31
C ILE A 36 -7.16 7.31 1.41
N VAL A 37 -6.72 8.06 0.40
CA VAL A 37 -5.39 8.71 0.41
C VAL A 37 -5.28 9.70 1.57
N ILE A 38 -6.33 10.49 1.84
CA ILE A 38 -6.36 11.46 2.94
C ILE A 38 -6.33 10.74 4.30
N ARG A 39 -7.07 9.64 4.50
CA ARG A 39 -7.05 8.87 5.76
C ARG A 39 -5.73 8.11 5.97
N LYS A 40 -5.18 7.50 4.92
CA LYS A 40 -3.87 6.83 4.91
C LYS A 40 -2.74 7.79 5.31
N ASN A 41 -2.80 9.03 4.84
CA ASN A 41 -1.85 10.07 5.24
C ASN A 41 -2.04 10.55 6.68
N ARG A 42 -3.25 10.54 7.25
CA ARG A 42 -3.49 11.07 8.61
C ARG A 42 -2.80 10.26 9.71
N ARG A 43 -2.84 8.92 9.66
CA ARG A 43 -2.21 8.08 10.71
C ARG A 43 -0.69 8.12 10.63
N ASN A 44 -0.13 7.98 9.43
CA ASN A 44 1.32 8.12 9.26
C ASN A 44 1.78 9.55 9.62
N ALA A 45 1.04 10.58 9.20
CA ALA A 45 1.34 11.96 9.58
C ALA A 45 1.26 12.19 11.09
N PHE A 46 0.39 11.49 11.81
CA PHE A 46 0.36 11.53 13.27
C PHE A 46 1.71 11.08 13.85
N TYR A 47 2.21 9.91 13.44
CA TYR A 47 3.51 9.41 13.91
C TYR A 47 4.68 10.32 13.49
N ILE A 48 4.68 10.84 12.26
CA ILE A 48 5.69 11.82 11.81
C ILE A 48 5.62 13.12 12.64
N LYS A 49 4.41 13.58 12.99
CA LYS A 49 4.23 14.77 13.84
C LYS A 49 4.74 14.52 15.26
N GLU A 50 4.53 13.34 15.82
CA GLU A 50 5.07 12.96 17.13
C GLU A 50 6.60 12.90 17.12
N ILE A 51 7.20 12.37 16.05
CA ILE A 51 8.65 12.37 15.88
C ILE A 51 9.22 13.80 15.84
N LYS A 52 8.54 14.73 15.16
CA LYS A 52 8.96 16.14 15.11
C LYS A 52 8.94 16.84 16.49
N LYS A 53 8.13 16.36 17.44
CA LYS A 53 8.04 16.91 18.81
C LYS A 53 9.09 16.33 19.76
N ILE A 54 9.94 15.40 19.31
CA ILE A 54 10.99 14.83 20.16
C ILE A 54 11.99 15.94 20.50
N ASN A 55 12.12 16.22 21.80
CA ASN A 55 13.14 17.14 22.29
C ASN A 55 14.51 16.45 22.16
N LYS A 56 15.38 17.00 21.31
CA LYS A 56 16.71 16.43 21.04
C LYS A 56 17.77 16.84 22.07
N LYS A 57 17.44 17.75 23.00
CA LYS A 57 18.39 18.26 24.00
C LYS A 57 18.77 17.20 25.04
N ASP A 58 17.84 16.31 25.38
CA ASP A 58 18.06 15.21 26.32
C ASP A 58 18.01 13.88 25.55
N PRO A 59 19.16 13.22 25.33
CA PRO A 59 19.24 11.96 24.61
C PRO A 59 18.44 10.82 25.26
N LYS A 60 18.32 10.79 26.58
CA LYS A 60 17.61 9.72 27.30
C LYS A 60 16.10 9.89 27.14
N ILE A 61 15.60 11.11 27.29
CA ILE A 61 14.19 11.42 27.03
C ILE A 61 13.85 11.20 25.56
N ALA A 62 14.74 11.57 24.64
CA ALA A 62 14.54 11.35 23.21
C ALA A 62 14.41 9.86 22.90
N LEU A 63 15.32 9.03 23.42
CA LEU A 63 15.28 7.57 23.23
C LEU A 63 13.97 6.96 23.74
N ASN A 64 13.52 7.34 24.94
CA ASN A 64 12.24 6.86 25.49
C ASN A 64 11.03 7.26 24.63
N LYS A 65 11.06 8.45 24.02
CA LYS A 65 10.01 8.86 23.08
C LYS A 65 10.08 8.05 21.78
N ILE A 66 11.28 7.80 21.25
CA ILE A 66 11.49 6.96 20.06
C ILE A 66 10.95 5.55 20.32
N ASP A 67 11.28 4.94 21.46
CA ASP A 67 10.80 3.61 21.84
C ASP A 67 9.27 3.52 21.84
N ASN A 68 8.62 4.48 22.52
CA ASN A 68 7.17 4.53 22.58
C ASN A 68 6.52 4.70 21.21
N ILE A 69 7.05 5.60 20.38
CA ILE A 69 6.53 5.82 19.01
C ILE A 69 6.70 4.56 18.17
N ALA A 70 7.87 3.92 18.21
CA ALA A 70 8.15 2.70 17.46
C ALA A 70 7.21 1.55 17.87
N LYS A 71 7.08 1.27 19.18
CA LYS A 71 6.18 0.23 19.69
C LYS A 71 4.71 0.51 19.36
N ASN A 72 4.27 1.76 19.46
CA ASN A 72 2.90 2.16 19.08
C ASN A 72 2.66 1.91 17.59
N PHE A 73 3.60 2.35 16.75
CA PHE A 73 3.52 2.15 15.31
C PHE A 73 3.52 0.66 14.96
N PHE A 74 4.39 -0.15 15.57
CA PHE A 74 4.43 -1.59 15.32
C PHE A 74 3.15 -2.31 15.75
N LYS A 75 2.54 -1.90 16.86
CA LYS A 75 1.23 -2.38 17.27
C LYS A 75 0.16 -2.04 16.24
N GLU A 76 0.14 -0.83 15.73
CA GLU A 76 -0.89 -0.43 14.77
C GLU A 76 -0.68 -1.03 13.37
N ALA A 77 0.53 -0.92 12.83
CA ALA A 77 0.89 -1.32 11.48
C ALA A 77 1.00 -2.84 11.32
N PHE A 78 1.63 -3.52 12.28
CA PHE A 78 1.97 -4.94 12.19
C PHE A 78 1.23 -5.82 13.20
N LYS A 79 0.38 -5.25 14.06
CA LYS A 79 -0.39 -5.97 15.10
C LYS A 79 0.50 -6.70 16.11
N ILE A 80 1.68 -6.15 16.37
CA ILE A 80 2.64 -6.68 17.34
C ILE A 80 2.28 -6.14 18.74
N GLY A 81 2.31 -6.99 19.76
CA GLY A 81 2.05 -6.55 21.14
C GLY A 81 3.10 -5.51 21.61
N LYS A 82 2.65 -4.43 22.28
CA LYS A 82 3.56 -3.40 22.82
C LYS A 82 4.54 -3.92 23.87
N SER A 83 4.20 -5.01 24.55
CA SER A 83 5.00 -5.63 25.60
C SER A 83 6.16 -6.46 25.07
N LYS A 84 6.20 -6.73 23.76
CA LYS A 84 7.28 -7.51 23.15
C LYS A 84 8.58 -6.71 23.16
N ASP A 85 9.67 -7.42 23.43
CA ASP A 85 11.01 -6.85 23.35
C ASP A 85 11.46 -6.70 21.89
N TYR A 86 12.49 -5.90 21.64
CA TYR A 86 12.96 -5.70 20.27
C TYR A 86 13.56 -6.97 19.66
N THR A 87 13.97 -7.95 20.48
CA THR A 87 14.49 -9.24 20.02
C THR A 87 13.40 -10.07 19.35
N GLU A 88 12.23 -10.21 20.00
CA GLU A 88 11.05 -10.86 19.45
C GLU A 88 10.50 -10.12 18.23
N ILE A 89 10.43 -8.79 18.31
CA ILE A 89 9.95 -7.95 17.21
C ILE A 89 10.86 -8.11 15.99
N LYS A 90 12.18 -8.15 16.18
CA LYS A 90 13.15 -8.44 15.12
C LYS A 90 12.89 -9.80 14.49
N GLY A 91 12.70 -10.84 15.31
CA GLY A 91 12.37 -12.19 14.83
C GLY A 91 11.16 -12.20 13.90
N TYR A 92 10.10 -11.48 14.26
CA TYR A 92 8.92 -11.29 13.41
C TYR A 92 9.27 -10.63 12.07
N PHE A 93 10.06 -9.55 12.08
CA PHE A 93 10.39 -8.82 10.85
C PHE A 93 11.34 -9.59 9.93
N ASN A 94 12.25 -10.40 10.49
CA ASN A 94 13.10 -11.31 9.71
C ASN A 94 12.26 -12.34 8.96
N GLN A 95 11.29 -12.97 9.63
CA GLN A 95 10.38 -13.93 8.97
C GLN A 95 9.54 -13.29 7.87
N LYS A 96 9.26 -12.00 7.98
CA LYS A 96 8.51 -11.22 6.97
C LYS A 96 9.40 -10.56 5.92
N ASN A 97 10.70 -10.83 5.91
CA ASN A 97 11.69 -10.19 5.02
C ASN A 97 11.64 -8.64 5.08
N ASN A 98 11.25 -8.05 6.21
CA ASN A 98 11.22 -6.60 6.40
C ASN A 98 12.55 -6.12 7.00
N ILE A 99 13.55 -5.96 6.12
CA ILE A 99 14.93 -5.63 6.50
C ILE A 99 14.99 -4.30 7.25
N ASP A 100 14.28 -3.28 6.77
CA ASP A 100 14.31 -1.94 7.39
C ASP A 100 13.84 -1.95 8.84
N ALA A 101 12.76 -2.69 9.14
CA ALA A 101 12.23 -2.81 10.48
C ALA A 101 13.13 -3.66 11.40
N SER A 102 13.74 -4.72 10.86
CA SER A 102 14.76 -5.49 11.60
C SER A 102 15.96 -4.63 11.98
N VAL A 103 16.45 -3.80 11.05
CA VAL A 103 17.60 -2.90 11.30
C VAL A 103 17.29 -1.90 12.41
N LEU A 104 16.08 -1.36 12.46
CA LEU A 104 15.67 -0.49 13.59
C LEU A 104 15.68 -1.28 14.91
N CYS A 105 15.15 -2.50 14.92
CA CYS A 105 15.15 -3.34 16.12
C CYS A 105 16.57 -3.62 16.60
N ASP A 106 17.51 -3.91 15.71
CA ASP A 106 18.92 -4.11 16.04
C ASP A 106 19.56 -2.87 16.66
N MET A 107 19.30 -1.69 16.10
CA MET A 107 19.78 -0.42 16.68
C MET A 107 19.19 -0.20 18.08
N MET A 108 17.89 -0.46 18.25
CA MET A 108 17.22 -0.33 19.55
C MET A 108 17.77 -1.31 20.58
N ILE A 109 18.00 -2.58 20.20
CA ILE A 109 18.62 -3.59 21.09
C ILE A 109 20.01 -3.09 21.51
N LYS A 110 20.83 -2.68 20.55
CA LYS A 110 22.19 -2.22 20.85
C LYS A 110 22.18 -1.03 21.82
N ILE A 111 21.32 -0.04 21.60
CA ILE A 111 21.30 1.17 22.42
C ILE A 111 20.71 0.87 23.81
N LEU A 112 19.61 0.13 23.89
CA LEU A 112 18.93 -0.17 25.16
C LEU A 112 19.69 -1.15 26.05
N TYR A 113 20.42 -2.11 25.47
CA TYR A 113 21.10 -3.18 26.22
C TYR A 113 22.63 -3.06 26.27
N SER A 114 23.24 -2.04 25.64
CA SER A 114 24.71 -1.86 25.70
C SER A 114 25.22 -1.36 27.06
N GLY A 115 24.35 -0.91 27.95
CA GLY A 115 24.74 -0.25 29.21
C GLY A 115 25.40 1.11 29.01
N LYS A 116 25.49 1.61 27.77
CA LYS A 116 26.02 2.95 27.46
C LYS A 116 24.94 4.00 27.55
N GLU A 117 25.32 5.22 27.91
CA GLU A 117 24.39 6.33 27.85
C GLU A 117 23.94 6.64 26.42
N PRO A 118 22.66 6.99 26.20
CA PRO A 118 22.16 7.33 24.88
C PRO A 118 22.87 8.55 24.29
N ASP A 119 23.28 8.47 23.04
CA ASP A 119 23.89 9.58 22.31
C ASP A 119 22.88 10.24 21.33
N ALA A 120 23.02 11.55 21.14
CA ALA A 120 22.20 12.32 20.21
C ALA A 120 22.35 11.83 18.76
N LYS A 121 23.56 11.40 18.34
CA LYS A 121 23.82 10.91 16.98
C LYS A 121 23.08 9.61 16.71
N ASP A 122 23.07 8.70 17.68
CA ASP A 122 22.40 7.41 17.56
C ASP A 122 20.87 7.57 17.60
N ASN A 123 20.36 8.47 18.43
CA ASN A 123 18.94 8.87 18.40
C ASN A 123 18.52 9.45 17.04
N GLN A 124 19.38 10.25 16.40
CA GLN A 124 19.09 10.78 15.07
C GLN A 124 19.01 9.68 14.01
N LYS A 125 19.91 8.69 14.05
CA LYS A 125 19.83 7.52 13.16
C LYS A 125 18.55 6.73 13.36
N LEU A 126 18.17 6.48 14.62
CA LEU A 126 16.91 5.82 14.96
C LEU A 126 15.70 6.58 14.41
N ILE A 127 15.68 7.91 14.54
CA ILE A 127 14.61 8.75 13.99
C ILE A 127 14.52 8.61 12.47
N ILE A 128 15.65 8.67 11.75
CA ILE A 128 15.68 8.54 10.29
C ILE A 128 15.14 7.17 9.87
N GLN A 129 15.61 6.11 10.53
CA GLN A 129 15.18 4.74 10.23
C GLN A 129 13.69 4.54 10.54
N LEU A 130 13.20 5.09 11.66
CA LEU A 130 11.79 5.02 12.04
C LEU A 130 10.89 5.77 11.04
N ILE A 131 11.31 6.96 10.58
CA ILE A 131 10.59 7.69 9.52
C ILE A 131 10.52 6.85 8.24
N LYS A 132 11.63 6.26 7.82
CA LYS A 132 11.69 5.38 6.63
C LYS A 132 10.67 4.24 6.74
N ILE A 133 10.62 3.57 7.89
CA ILE A 133 9.67 2.49 8.14
C ILE A 133 8.22 2.97 8.11
N ILE A 134 7.91 4.11 8.75
CA ILE A 134 6.56 4.67 8.77
C ILE A 134 6.07 5.00 7.36
N VAL A 135 6.93 5.63 6.56
CA VAL A 135 6.60 5.99 5.17
C VAL A 135 6.36 4.74 4.32
N ASN A 136 7.20 3.72 4.47
CA ASN A 136 7.13 2.50 3.67
C ASN A 136 6.02 1.51 4.12
N ASN A 137 5.52 1.64 5.36
CA ASN A 137 4.54 0.71 5.92
C ASN A 137 3.27 1.44 6.41
N PRO A 138 2.45 1.95 5.47
CA PRO A 138 1.27 2.72 5.84
C PRO A 138 0.26 1.90 6.63
N ILE A 139 -0.22 2.47 7.74
CA ILE A 139 -1.27 1.86 8.56
C ILE A 139 -2.59 1.95 7.78
N MET A 140 -3.10 0.79 7.35
CA MET A 140 -4.37 0.68 6.63
C MET A 140 -5.48 0.13 7.53
N THR A 141 -6.69 0.65 7.38
CA THR A 141 -7.90 0.11 8.00
C THR A 141 -8.36 -1.20 7.31
N LYS A 142 -9.25 -1.96 7.95
CA LYS A 142 -9.80 -3.21 7.35
C LYS A 142 -10.52 -2.92 6.02
N GLU A 143 -11.30 -1.85 5.99
CA GLU A 143 -12.00 -1.38 4.78
C GLU A 143 -11.00 -1.04 3.66
N GLU A 144 -9.88 -0.39 4.00
CA GLU A 144 -8.83 -0.02 3.05
C GLU A 144 -8.07 -1.24 2.50
N LYS A 145 -7.80 -2.25 3.33
CA LYS A 145 -7.19 -3.51 2.88
C LYS A 145 -8.07 -4.25 1.88
N MET A 146 -9.38 -4.34 2.15
CA MET A 146 -10.34 -4.98 1.25
C MET A 146 -10.43 -4.27 -0.11
N LEU A 147 -10.41 -2.93 -0.12
CA LEU A 147 -10.40 -2.14 -1.35
C LEU A 147 -9.14 -2.35 -2.18
N GLN A 148 -7.97 -2.43 -1.53
CA GLN A 148 -6.70 -2.66 -2.23
C GLN A 148 -6.59 -4.10 -2.80
N GLU A 149 -7.05 -5.09 -2.06
CA GLU A 149 -7.11 -6.48 -2.52
C GLU A 149 -8.07 -6.65 -3.71
N ASN A 150 -9.24 -6.01 -3.67
CA ASN A 150 -10.18 -6.01 -4.80
C ASN A 150 -9.60 -5.31 -6.03
N LYS A 151 -8.86 -4.21 -5.85
CA LYS A 151 -8.19 -3.52 -6.95
C LYS A 151 -7.09 -4.38 -7.58
N ASN A 152 -6.26 -5.03 -6.76
CA ASN A 152 -5.24 -5.96 -7.26
C ASN A 152 -5.86 -7.16 -7.99
N LYS A 153 -6.95 -7.75 -7.48
CA LYS A 153 -7.67 -8.83 -8.17
C LYS A 153 -8.21 -8.38 -9.52
N LYS A 154 -8.77 -7.17 -9.61
CA LYS A 154 -9.23 -6.57 -10.87
C LYS A 154 -8.07 -6.39 -11.85
N THR A 155 -6.95 -5.80 -11.42
CA THR A 155 -5.75 -5.63 -12.26
C THR A 155 -5.18 -6.96 -12.75
N ILE A 156 -5.12 -7.98 -11.89
CA ILE A 156 -4.65 -9.33 -12.27
C ILE A 156 -5.61 -9.96 -13.28
N LYS A 157 -6.93 -9.82 -13.09
CA LYS A 157 -7.92 -10.31 -14.05
C LYS A 157 -7.79 -9.62 -15.41
N ASP A 158 -7.61 -8.31 -15.42
CA ASP A 158 -7.41 -7.52 -16.65
C ASP A 158 -6.10 -7.90 -17.37
N LEU A 159 -5.02 -8.13 -16.62
CA LEU A 159 -3.75 -8.63 -17.16
C LEU A 159 -3.88 -10.03 -17.78
N LEU A 160 -4.55 -10.95 -17.09
CA LEU A 160 -4.78 -12.31 -17.59
C LEU A 160 -5.65 -12.31 -18.85
N GLN A 161 -6.67 -11.45 -18.90
CA GLN A 161 -7.53 -11.31 -20.07
C GLN A 161 -6.76 -10.75 -21.28
N ASN A 162 -5.88 -9.77 -21.07
CA ASN A 162 -5.02 -9.22 -22.12
C ASN A 162 -3.99 -10.25 -22.62
N ILE A 163 -3.39 -11.04 -21.73
CA ILE A 163 -2.48 -12.13 -22.11
C ILE A 163 -3.21 -13.20 -22.94
N TRP A 164 -4.42 -13.60 -22.52
CA TRP A 164 -5.23 -14.59 -23.24
C TRP A 164 -5.62 -14.11 -24.64
N VAL A 165 -6.09 -12.86 -24.78
CA VAL A 165 -6.43 -12.25 -26.08
C VAL A 165 -5.21 -12.18 -27.00
N SER A 166 -4.03 -11.87 -26.46
CA SER A 166 -2.80 -11.83 -27.25
C SER A 166 -2.38 -13.21 -27.80
N HIS A 167 -2.63 -14.29 -27.04
CA HIS A 167 -2.33 -15.66 -27.46
C HIS A 167 -3.26 -16.16 -28.56
N ILE A 168 -4.56 -15.83 -28.49
CA ILE A 168 -5.55 -16.20 -29.52
C ILE A 168 -5.24 -15.47 -30.83
N ARG A 169 -4.99 -14.16 -30.76
CA ARG A 169 -4.71 -13.35 -31.96
C ARG A 169 -3.43 -13.81 -32.68
N LYS A 170 -2.46 -14.36 -31.95
CA LYS A 170 -1.22 -14.95 -32.51
C LYS A 170 -1.48 -16.29 -33.22
N LYS A 171 -2.37 -17.12 -32.70
CA LYS A 171 -2.77 -18.39 -33.34
C LYS A 171 -3.51 -18.14 -34.66
N GLU A 172 -4.42 -17.17 -34.71
CA GLU A 172 -5.16 -16.83 -35.93
C GLU A 172 -4.25 -16.28 -37.03
N PHE A 173 -3.22 -15.51 -36.68
CA PHE A 173 -2.24 -15.00 -37.64
C PHE A 173 -1.36 -16.10 -38.24
N ASN A 174 -0.95 -17.10 -37.45
CA ASN A 174 -0.16 -18.23 -37.94
C ASN A 174 -0.99 -19.18 -38.83
N ASN A 175 -2.28 -19.39 -38.52
CA ASN A 175 -3.15 -20.21 -39.37
C ASN A 175 -3.37 -19.56 -40.75
N LYS A 176 -3.60 -18.25 -40.81
CA LYS A 176 -3.75 -17.54 -42.09
C LYS A 176 -2.48 -17.53 -42.94
N LYS A 177 -1.30 -17.58 -42.32
CA LYS A 177 -0.03 -17.63 -43.06
C LYS A 177 0.22 -19.01 -43.70
N ASN A 178 -0.16 -20.08 -43.00
CA ASN A 178 -0.03 -21.44 -43.50
C ASN A 178 -1.05 -21.78 -44.60
N GLU A 179 -2.18 -21.09 -44.68
CA GLU A 179 -3.16 -21.25 -45.77
C GLU A 179 -2.78 -20.48 -47.05
N GLY A 180 -1.90 -19.48 -46.96
CA GLY A 180 -1.44 -18.68 -48.10
C GLY A 180 -0.22 -19.24 -48.85
N GLU A 181 0.52 -20.19 -48.25
CA GLU A 181 1.72 -20.82 -48.86
C GLU A 181 1.40 -22.14 -49.59
N ASN A 182 0.14 -22.61 -49.55
CA ASN A 182 -0.31 -23.84 -50.21
C ASN A 182 -1.11 -23.61 -51.50
N ASN A 183 -1.11 -22.39 -52.06
CA ASN A 183 -1.71 -22.07 -53.36
C ASN A 183 -0.67 -21.60 -54.37
#